data_AF-X1MT95-F1
#
_entry.id   AF-X1MT95-F1
#
_cell.length_a   1.000
_cell.length_b   1.000
_cell.length_c   1.000
_cell.angle_alpha   90.00
_cell.angle_beta   90.00
_cell.angle_gamma   90.00
#
_symmetry.space_group_name_H-M   'P 1'
#
loop_
_entity.id
_entity.type
_entity.pdbx_description
1 polymer ?
#
loop_
_entity_poly.entity_id
_entity_poly.type
_entity_poly.pdbx_seq_one_letter_code
_entity_poly.pdbx_strand_id
1 'polypeptide(L)'
;HIGGTILGSSRTNPFKIEGGVERILNTLERNAIDFLIGIGGDDTLGVIHRLSERGVKAIGIPQTIDNDISMTDYSTASSGSV
;
A
#
# COMPACT_ATOMS: atom_id res chain seq x y z
N HIS A 1 -1.53 -10.68 -22.55
CA HIS A 1 -1.56 -9.60 -21.54
C HIS A 1 -0.75 -10.06 -20.35
N ILE A 2 0.34 -9.36 -20.00
CA ILE A 2 1.12 -9.68 -18.79
C ILE A 2 0.40 -8.97 -17.64
N GLY A 3 -0.32 -9.73 -16.82
CA GLY A 3 -0.86 -9.24 -15.56
C GLY A 3 0.25 -9.19 -14.51
N GLY A 4 0.36 -8.07 -13.80
CA GLY A 4 1.41 -7.84 -12.80
C GLY A 4 1.95 -6.41 -12.88
N THR A 5 2.72 -6.00 -11.87
CA THR A 5 3.44 -4.73 -11.90
C THR A 5 4.89 -4.97 -12.31
N ILE A 6 5.41 -4.14 -13.21
CA ILE A 6 6.83 -4.15 -13.63
C ILE A 6 7.76 -3.95 -12.42
N LEU A 7 7.26 -3.28 -11.37
CA LEU A 7 7.99 -2.98 -10.14
C LEU A 7 7.99 -4.14 -9.12
N GLY A 8 7.26 -5.23 -9.40
CA GLY A 8 7.05 -6.32 -8.45
C GLY A 8 6.12 -5.92 -7.29
N SER A 9 5.63 -6.92 -6.56
CA SER A 9 4.81 -6.72 -5.35
C SER A 9 5.34 -7.62 -4.23
N SER A 10 5.47 -7.08 -3.02
CA SER A 10 5.80 -7.88 -1.83
C SER A 10 4.71 -7.73 -0.78
N ARG A 11 4.31 -8.83 -0.13
CA ARG A 11 3.42 -8.80 1.05
C ARG A 11 4.25 -8.59 2.31
N THR A 12 4.84 -7.40 2.44
CA THR A 12 5.64 -7.04 3.61
C THR A 12 5.08 -5.79 4.24
N ASN A 13 4.60 -5.91 5.48
CA ASN A 13 4.19 -4.74 6.26
C ASN A 13 5.41 -4.20 7.03
N PRO A 14 5.96 -3.02 6.67
CA PRO A 14 7.15 -2.47 7.30
C PRO A 14 6.93 -2.12 8.78
N PHE A 15 5.68 -1.94 9.23
CA PHE A 15 5.36 -1.68 10.64
C PHE A 15 5.43 -2.92 11.53
N LYS A 16 5.54 -4.13 10.94
CA LYS A 16 5.75 -5.38 11.69
C LYS A 16 7.24 -5.76 11.77
N ILE A 17 8.11 -4.96 11.18
CA ILE A 17 9.56 -5.22 11.12
C ILE A 17 10.24 -4.18 12.00
N GLU A 18 11.10 -4.64 12.90
CA GLU A 18 11.94 -3.76 13.71
C GLU A 18 12.80 -2.86 12.81
N GLY A 19 12.71 -1.54 12.99
CA GLY A 19 13.39 -0.55 12.15
C GLY A 19 12.86 -0.42 10.71
N GLY A 20 11.75 -1.07 10.37
CA GLY A 20 11.21 -1.09 9.01
C GLY A 20 10.75 0.29 8.51
N VAL A 21 10.14 1.08 9.39
CA VAL A 21 9.66 2.43 9.07
C VAL A 21 10.84 3.38 8.89
N GLU A 22 11.82 3.33 9.79
CA GLU A 22 13.04 4.16 9.74
C GLU A 22 13.83 3.88 8.45
N ARG A 23 13.89 2.61 8.03
CA ARG A 23 14.50 2.23 6.76
C ARG A 23 13.79 2.85 5.56
N ILE A 24 12.46 2.95 5.58
CA ILE A 24 11.69 3.63 4.53
C ILE A 24 12.04 5.12 4.49
N LEU A 25 11.98 5.80 5.65
CA LEU A 25 12.26 7.24 5.73
C LEU A 25 13.68 7.56 5.24
N ASN A 26 14.68 6.82 5.70
CA ASN A 26 16.06 6.96 5.25
C ASN A 26 16.21 6.70 3.74
N THR A 27 15.40 5.79 3.18
CA THR A 27 15.41 5.51 1.73
C THR A 27 14.81 6.67 0.95
N LEU A 28 13.69 7.24 1.41
CA LEU A 28 13.07 8.40 0.76
C LEU A 28 14.03 9.59 0.78
N GLU A 29 14.63 9.89 1.92
CA GLU A 29 15.59 10.99 2.08
C GLU A 29 16.83 10.81 1.20
N ARG A 30 17.48 9.63 1.27
CA ARG A 30 18.70 9.34 0.50
C ARG A 30 18.51 9.41 -1.02
N ASN A 31 17.29 9.18 -1.51
CA ASN A 31 16.97 9.23 -2.93
C ASN A 31 16.27 10.56 -3.33
N ALA A 32 16.16 11.52 -2.41
CA ALA A 32 15.44 12.77 -2.62
C ALA A 32 14.01 12.56 -3.17
N ILE A 33 13.29 11.59 -2.58
CA ILE A 33 11.91 11.29 -2.96
C ILE A 33 10.97 12.12 -2.08
N ASP A 34 10.38 13.15 -2.68
CA ASP A 34 9.45 14.05 -2.00
C ASP A 34 8.05 13.46 -1.77
N PHE A 35 7.67 12.47 -2.58
CA PHE A 35 6.30 11.94 -2.62
C PHE A 35 6.25 10.43 -2.86
N LEU A 36 5.40 9.74 -2.11
CA LEU A 36 5.18 8.29 -2.22
C LEU A 36 3.77 7.99 -2.73
N ILE A 37 3.66 7.29 -3.86
CA ILE A 37 2.38 6.76 -4.35
C ILE A 37 2.35 5.26 -4.09
N GLY A 38 1.42 4.81 -3.23
CA GLY A 38 1.18 3.39 -3.00
C GLY A 38 -0.06 2.92 -3.74
N ILE A 39 0.06 1.85 -4.52
CA ILE A 39 -1.04 1.26 -5.29
C ILE A 39 -1.27 -0.16 -4.76
N GLY A 40 -2.49 -0.47 -4.30
CA GLY A 40 -2.80 -1.79 -3.75
C GLY A 40 -4.10 -1.84 -2.97
N GLY A 41 -4.33 -2.98 -2.31
CA GLY A 41 -5.48 -3.17 -1.42
C GLY A 41 -5.26 -2.61 -0.01
N ASP A 42 -6.16 -2.95 0.91
CA ASP A 42 -6.23 -2.38 2.27
C ASP A 42 -4.92 -2.41 3.05
N ASP A 43 -4.14 -3.50 2.94
CA ASP A 43 -2.83 -3.59 3.60
C ASP A 43 -1.86 -2.50 3.11
N THR A 44 -1.83 -2.25 1.79
CA THR A 44 -0.98 -1.22 1.19
C THR A 44 -1.47 0.17 1.57
N LEU A 45 -2.77 0.41 1.48
CA LEU A 45 -3.39 1.69 1.81
C LEU A 45 -3.20 2.03 3.30
N GLY A 46 -3.32 1.03 4.18
CA GLY A 46 -3.05 1.17 5.62
C GLY A 46 -1.59 1.55 5.91
N VAL A 47 -0.63 0.99 5.18
CA VAL A 47 0.79 1.40 5.29
C VAL A 47 0.97 2.85 4.83
N ILE A 48 0.39 3.24 3.71
CA ILE A 48 0.46 4.61 3.18
C ILE A 48 -0.14 5.61 4.16
N HIS A 49 -1.31 5.31 4.71
CA HIS A 49 -1.97 6.16 5.70
C HIS A 49 -1.07 6.39 6.93
N ARG A 50 -0.52 5.33 7.51
CA ARG A 50 0.36 5.44 8.69
C ARG A 50 1.70 6.13 8.40
N LEU A 51 2.21 6.04 7.17
CA LEU A 51 3.38 6.82 6.74
C LEU A 51 3.02 8.31 6.60
N SER A 52 1.81 8.62 6.13
CA SER A 52 1.33 9.99 6.04
C SER A 52 1.18 10.65 7.41
N GLU A 53 0.67 9.95 8.41
CA GLU A 53 0.63 10.42 9.81
C GLU A 53 2.02 10.77 10.37
N ARG A 54 3.09 10.19 9.79
CA ARG A 54 4.49 10.46 10.15
C ARG A 54 5.15 11.55 9.31
N GLY A 55 4.38 12.29 8.51
CA GLY A 55 4.86 13.41 7.72
C GLY A 55 5.37 13.04 6.32
N VAL A 56 5.25 11.78 5.90
CA VAL A 56 5.53 11.41 4.51
C VAL A 56 4.41 11.94 3.63
N LYS A 57 4.73 12.71 2.58
CA LYS A 57 3.73 13.10 1.59
C LYS A 57 3.40 11.88 0.75
N ALA A 58 2.21 11.30 0.93
CA ALA A 58 1.83 10.07 0.28
C ALA A 58 0.37 10.06 -0.20
N ILE A 59 0.11 9.36 -1.31
CA ILE A 59 -1.23 9.06 -1.84
C ILE A 59 -1.38 7.56 -1.99
N GLY A 60 -2.52 7.04 -1.53
CA GLY A 60 -2.94 5.67 -1.78
C GLY A 60 -3.88 5.61 -2.98
N ILE A 61 -3.62 4.72 -3.93
CA ILE A 61 -4.53 4.40 -5.03
C ILE A 61 -5.07 3.00 -4.78
N PRO A 62 -6.38 2.86 -4.49
CA PRO A 62 -6.97 1.55 -4.27
C PRO A 62 -6.89 0.74 -5.56
N GLN A 63 -6.31 -0.45 -5.48
CA GLN A 63 -6.34 -1.44 -6.55
C GLN A 63 -7.03 -2.68 -6.03
N THR A 64 -8.23 -2.94 -6.53
CA THR A 64 -8.96 -4.17 -6.32
C THR A 64 -8.57 -5.16 -7.42
N ILE A 65 -8.27 -6.41 -7.07
CA ILE A 65 -8.24 -7.53 -8.03
C ILE A 65 -9.69 -8.03 -8.16
N ASP A 66 -10.62 -7.12 -8.44
CA ASP A 66 -12.03 -7.45 -8.66
C ASP A 66 -12.34 -7.17 -10.13
N ASN A 67 -11.83 -8.05 -10.99
CA ASN A 67 -12.37 -8.23 -12.33
C ASN A 67 -12.73 -9.71 -12.52
N ASP A 68 -13.86 -10.06 -11.89
CA ASP A 68 -14.98 -10.84 -12.43
C ASP A 68 -14.66 -12.18 -13.15
N ILE A 69 -14.52 -13.26 -12.37
CA ILE A 69 -14.77 -14.62 -12.87
C ILE A 69 -15.83 -15.27 -11.98
N SER A 70 -16.99 -15.52 -12.58
CA SER A 70 -18.21 -16.01 -11.97
C SER A 70 -18.02 -17.36 -11.26
N MET A 71 -17.93 -17.36 -9.93
CA MET A 71 -18.58 -18.35 -9.05
C MET A 71 -18.22 -18.08 -7.58
N THR A 72 -19.24 -17.65 -6.83
CA THR A 72 -19.52 -18.11 -5.46
C THR A 72 -18.78 -17.43 -4.28
N ASP A 73 -19.64 -16.78 -3.49
CA ASP A 73 -19.64 -16.47 -2.04
C ASP A 73 -18.49 -15.74 -1.33
N TYR A 74 -18.86 -14.52 -0.91
CA TYR A 74 -18.52 -13.83 0.34
C TYR A 74 -17.06 -13.43 0.58
N SER A 75 -16.82 -12.11 0.54
CA SER A 75 -16.20 -11.40 1.66
C SER A 75 -16.64 -9.93 1.66
N THR A 76 -17.38 -9.61 2.71
CA THR A 76 -18.08 -8.36 3.00
C THR A 76 -17.13 -7.16 3.03
N ALA A 77 -17.49 -6.11 2.28
CA ALA A 77 -16.97 -4.77 2.48
C ALA A 77 -17.57 -4.19 3.78
N SER A 78 -16.72 -3.86 4.76
CA SER A 78 -17.08 -2.94 5.84
C SER A 78 -15.85 -2.31 6.47
N SER A 79 -15.65 -1.01 6.26
CA SER A 79 -16.00 -0.04 7.30
C SER A 79 -15.96 1.36 6.70
N GLY A 80 -17.03 2.12 6.92
CA GLY A 80 -17.01 3.56 6.75
C GLY A 80 -16.28 4.20 7.93
N SER A 81 -15.82 5.42 7.72
CA SER A 81 -15.71 6.41 8.78
C SER A 81 -15.96 7.78 8.17
N VAL A 82 -16.93 8.45 8.80
CA VAL A 82 -17.19 9.90 8.74
C VAL A 82 -16.02 10.69 9.30
#